data_AF-A8BK39-F1
#
_entry.id   AF-A8BK39-F1
#
_cell.length_a   1.000
_cell.length_b   1.000
_cell.length_c   1.000
_cell.angle_alpha   90.00
_cell.angle_beta   90.00
_cell.angle_gamma   90.00
#
_symmetry.space_group_name_H-M   'P 1'
#
loop_
_entity.id
_entity.type
_entity.pdbx_description
1 polymer ?
#
loop_
_entity_poly.entity_id
_entity_poly.type
_entity_poly.pdbx_seq_one_letter_code
_entity_poly.pdbx_strand_id
1 'polypeptide(L)'
;MISTAEPLGEQPQADQCPLLAALMSRSARFSVPFPVQTIRCQYLLQRGVASPQQLSAFAESAYPLLHESAVRLYASFLRHKARHGTPSERELYRGMTVTALVHRLLTKRAVSFYGCEDFFTLLDGTRGRGWGGGSLPERLTYDEIKLSALLSVSSYSVFINNRSRENRGVPAPSREAVQSHGVVIGLIGPRLEKEGVMEWEEVVVSKDQNVRARGYGEPSGEPTAAASWRQMWAELYGLPCLPLYDRVRSSADPGKYLPIGDLYLNRQAYSARLAISFETLLLEAHSRATRAGTRAYVHVVGIGLGVWALSPAQEPVFLETFARCLARLAGRLTGISDLDFAWFTAQALPRAAYEHIRVRFSR
;
A
#
# COMPACT_ATOMS: atom_id res chain seq x y z
N MET A 1 -11.01 34.60 -9.67
CA MET A 1 -11.90 35.30 -8.72
C MET A 1 -11.93 34.50 -7.42
N ILE A 2 -11.35 35.06 -6.37
CA ILE A 2 -11.28 34.46 -5.05
C ILE A 2 -12.69 34.55 -4.45
N SER A 3 -13.39 33.42 -4.38
CA SER A 3 -14.68 33.34 -3.71
C SER A 3 -14.43 33.47 -2.21
N THR A 4 -14.91 34.59 -1.68
CA THR A 4 -14.96 34.92 -0.25
C THR A 4 -15.70 33.83 0.50
N ALA A 5 -15.06 33.25 1.51
CA ALA A 5 -15.67 32.27 2.41
C ALA A 5 -16.84 32.93 3.16
N GLU A 6 -18.04 32.35 3.01
CA GLU A 6 -19.18 32.69 3.85
C GLU A 6 -18.93 32.27 5.31
N PRO A 7 -19.49 32.98 6.31
CA PRO A 7 -19.27 32.69 7.71
C PRO A 7 -19.86 31.33 8.11
N LEU A 8 -19.17 30.65 9.02
CA LEU A 8 -19.57 29.38 9.64
C LEU A 8 -20.89 29.55 10.41
N GLY A 9 -21.99 29.08 9.83
CA GLY A 9 -23.19 28.77 10.61
C GLY A 9 -22.96 27.51 11.45
N GLU A 10 -23.28 27.58 12.74
CA GLU A 10 -23.31 26.42 13.63
C GLU A 10 -24.21 25.33 13.04
N GLN A 11 -23.71 24.09 12.93
CA GLN A 11 -24.46 22.93 12.45
C GLN A 11 -24.85 22.05 13.65
N PRO A 12 -26.01 22.28 14.30
CA PRO A 12 -26.39 21.62 15.56
C PRO A 12 -26.53 20.08 15.48
N GLN A 13 -26.48 19.48 14.29
CA GLN A 13 -26.54 18.03 14.11
C GLN A 13 -25.17 17.33 14.15
N ALA A 14 -24.06 18.05 13.96
CA ALA A 14 -22.72 17.45 14.07
C ALA A 14 -22.34 17.13 15.51
N ASP A 15 -22.87 17.89 16.48
CA ASP A 15 -22.63 17.70 17.92
C ASP A 15 -23.23 16.38 18.47
N GLN A 16 -24.14 15.76 17.71
CA GLN A 16 -24.69 14.44 18.02
C GLN A 16 -23.75 13.29 17.61
N CYS A 17 -22.66 13.58 16.89
CA CYS A 17 -21.66 12.60 16.44
C CYS A 17 -20.26 13.01 16.92
N PRO A 18 -19.87 12.68 18.18
CA PRO A 18 -18.62 13.20 18.79
C PRO A 18 -17.35 12.87 18.00
N LEU A 19 -17.29 11.67 17.38
CA LEU A 19 -16.15 11.29 16.55
C LEU A 19 -16.03 12.20 15.31
N LEU A 20 -17.15 12.45 14.62
CA LEU A 20 -17.17 13.29 13.43
C LEU A 20 -16.78 14.73 13.76
N ALA A 21 -17.31 15.28 14.86
CA ALA A 21 -16.94 16.60 15.35
C ALA A 21 -15.44 16.70 15.65
N ALA A 22 -14.88 15.70 16.35
CA ALA A 22 -13.45 15.64 16.64
C ALA A 22 -12.59 15.56 15.36
N LEU A 23 -13.00 14.76 14.37
CA LEU A 23 -12.31 14.64 13.08
C LEU A 23 -12.34 15.93 12.28
N MET A 24 -13.49 16.60 12.20
CA MET A 24 -13.63 17.89 11.53
C MET A 24 -12.77 18.96 12.20
N SER A 25 -12.76 18.98 13.53
CA SER A 25 -11.95 19.92 14.31
C SER A 25 -10.45 19.70 14.14
N ARG A 26 -9.99 18.44 14.09
CA ARG A 26 -8.60 18.08 13.76
C ARG A 26 -8.25 18.44 12.32
N SER A 27 -9.15 18.14 11.38
CA SER A 27 -8.97 18.50 9.97
C SER A 27 -8.85 20.00 9.77
N ALA A 28 -9.61 20.81 10.51
CA ALA A 28 -9.53 22.29 10.44
C ALA A 28 -8.19 22.84 10.93
N ARG A 29 -7.54 22.15 11.88
CA ARG A 29 -6.27 22.54 12.49
C ARG A 29 -5.07 21.76 11.94
N PHE A 30 -5.24 21.01 10.86
CA PHE A 30 -4.18 20.18 10.30
C PHE A 30 -3.12 21.05 9.64
N SER A 31 -1.85 20.88 10.03
CA SER A 31 -0.75 21.75 9.61
C SER A 31 -0.45 21.72 8.11
N VAL A 32 -0.81 20.62 7.43
CA VAL A 32 -0.62 20.49 5.99
C VAL A 32 -1.93 20.80 5.25
N PRO A 33 -1.95 21.77 4.31
CA PRO A 33 -3.14 22.07 3.53
C PRO A 33 -3.63 20.86 2.74
N PHE A 34 -4.93 20.58 2.81
CA PHE A 34 -5.55 19.57 1.95
C PHE A 34 -5.55 20.05 0.49
N PRO A 35 -5.10 19.22 -0.47
CA PRO A 35 -5.02 19.62 -1.88
C PRO A 35 -6.41 19.85 -2.50
N VAL A 36 -7.44 19.22 -1.94
CA VAL A 36 -8.83 19.32 -2.41
C VAL A 36 -9.75 19.44 -1.19
N GLN A 37 -10.68 20.40 -1.23
CA GLN A 37 -11.64 20.64 -0.13
C GLN A 37 -12.93 19.82 -0.28
N THR A 38 -13.26 19.39 -1.50
CA THR A 38 -14.55 18.77 -1.86
C THR A 38 -14.81 17.40 -1.22
N ILE A 39 -13.78 16.77 -0.68
CA ILE A 39 -13.84 15.48 0.02
C ILE A 39 -13.82 15.61 1.55
N ARG A 40 -13.70 16.83 2.09
CA ARG A 40 -13.68 17.04 3.55
C ARG A 40 -15.08 16.87 4.11
N CYS A 41 -15.19 16.26 5.29
CA CYS A 41 -16.48 16.02 5.96
C CYS A 41 -17.33 17.31 6.07
N GLN A 42 -16.70 18.44 6.42
CA GLN A 42 -17.37 19.75 6.46
C GLN A 42 -18.03 20.10 5.12
N TYR A 43 -17.32 19.94 4.01
CA TYR A 43 -17.84 20.24 2.68
C TYR A 43 -18.98 19.27 2.30
N LEU A 44 -18.80 17.98 2.58
CA LEU A 44 -19.81 16.96 2.30
C LEU A 44 -21.14 17.23 3.04
N LEU A 45 -21.07 17.69 4.30
CA LEU A 45 -22.25 18.10 5.08
C LEU A 45 -22.91 19.36 4.52
N GLN A 46 -22.13 20.40 4.26
CA GLN A 46 -22.63 21.67 3.71
C GLN A 46 -23.34 21.49 2.36
N ARG A 47 -22.88 20.54 1.55
CA ARG A 47 -23.47 20.23 0.24
C ARG A 47 -24.55 19.15 0.29
N GLY A 48 -24.91 18.64 1.48
CA GLY A 48 -25.92 17.58 1.63
C GLY A 48 -25.55 16.26 0.96
N VAL A 49 -24.26 16.01 0.73
CA VAL A 49 -23.76 14.80 0.04
C VAL A 49 -23.76 13.59 0.97
N ALA A 50 -23.71 13.79 2.28
CA ALA A 50 -23.84 12.74 3.29
C ALA A 50 -24.44 13.32 4.58
N SER A 51 -25.07 12.48 5.39
CA SER A 51 -25.54 12.88 6.72
C SER A 51 -24.42 12.78 7.76
N PRO A 52 -24.53 13.49 8.90
CA PRO A 52 -23.60 13.34 10.02
C PRO A 52 -23.46 11.88 10.49
N GLN A 53 -24.57 11.15 10.59
CA GLN A 53 -24.59 9.76 11.04
C GLN A 53 -23.84 8.85 10.06
N GLN A 54 -24.02 9.06 8.75
CA GLN A 54 -23.31 8.29 7.73
C GLN A 54 -21.80 8.55 7.78
N LEU A 55 -21.37 9.81 7.89
CA LEU A 55 -19.95 10.15 7.99
C LEU A 55 -19.31 9.64 9.28
N SER A 56 -20.02 9.69 10.41
CA SER A 56 -19.55 9.09 11.67
C SER A 56 -19.37 7.58 11.53
N ALA A 57 -20.38 6.88 11.01
CA ALA A 57 -20.31 5.44 10.79
C ALA A 57 -19.16 5.04 9.83
N PHE A 58 -18.92 5.84 8.79
CA PHE A 58 -17.80 5.61 7.86
C PHE A 58 -16.46 5.82 8.54
N ALA A 59 -16.32 6.85 9.37
CA ALA A 59 -15.11 7.06 10.18
C ALA A 59 -14.85 5.91 11.17
N GLU A 60 -15.88 5.42 11.86
CA GLU A 60 -15.81 4.26 12.77
C GLU A 60 -15.42 2.97 12.04
N SER A 61 -15.75 2.88 10.75
CA SER A 61 -15.43 1.72 9.92
C SER A 61 -13.96 1.64 9.48
N ALA A 62 -13.17 2.69 9.74
CA ALA A 62 -11.78 2.77 9.33
C ALA A 62 -10.88 1.94 10.25
N TYR A 63 -10.09 1.03 9.68
CA TYR A 63 -9.11 0.26 10.45
C TYR A 63 -7.85 -0.07 9.64
N PRO A 64 -6.69 -0.19 10.33
CA PRO A 64 -5.51 -0.78 9.72
C PRO A 64 -5.73 -2.26 9.46
N LEU A 65 -5.22 -2.73 8.33
CA LEU A 65 -5.31 -4.13 7.90
C LEU A 65 -3.92 -4.61 7.50
N LEU A 66 -3.53 -5.78 8.00
CA LEU A 66 -2.23 -6.37 7.76
C LEU A 66 -2.41 -7.83 7.36
N HIS A 67 -1.71 -8.24 6.30
CA HIS A 67 -1.67 -9.64 5.90
C HIS A 67 -0.96 -10.49 6.96
N GLU A 68 -1.40 -11.74 7.17
CA GLU A 68 -0.83 -12.60 8.22
C GLU A 68 0.69 -12.81 8.07
N SER A 69 1.19 -12.88 6.83
CA SER A 69 2.62 -13.02 6.57
C SER A 69 3.40 -11.77 6.98
N ALA A 70 2.80 -10.58 6.84
CA ALA A 70 3.40 -9.33 7.28
C ALA A 70 3.42 -9.22 8.83
N VAL A 71 2.47 -9.81 9.54
CA VAL A 71 2.53 -9.92 11.02
C VAL A 71 3.78 -10.69 11.46
N ARG A 72 4.07 -11.83 10.81
CA ARG A 72 5.26 -12.65 11.09
C ARG A 72 6.55 -11.90 10.73
N LEU A 73 6.55 -11.18 9.62
CA LEU A 73 7.65 -10.31 9.22
C LEU A 73 7.92 -9.23 10.29
N TYR A 74 6.89 -8.57 10.79
CA TYR A 74 7.04 -7.48 11.77
C TYR A 74 7.64 -8.00 13.07
N ALA A 75 7.22 -9.18 13.54
CA ALA A 75 7.84 -9.84 14.69
C ALA A 75 9.31 -10.19 14.42
N SER A 76 9.63 -10.66 13.22
CA SER A 76 11.01 -10.97 12.82
C SER A 76 11.87 -9.72 12.69
N PHE A 77 11.31 -8.61 12.21
CA PHE A 77 11.95 -7.30 12.15
C PHE A 77 12.33 -6.81 13.54
N LEU A 78 11.40 -6.86 14.51
CA LEU A 78 11.67 -6.44 15.89
C LEU A 78 12.79 -7.29 16.52
N ARG A 79 12.76 -8.62 16.31
CA ARG A 79 13.84 -9.51 16.77
C ARG A 79 15.17 -9.20 16.11
N HIS A 80 15.16 -8.92 14.80
CA HIS A 80 16.35 -8.54 14.05
C HIS A 80 16.93 -7.24 14.60
N LYS A 81 16.11 -6.20 14.78
CA LYS A 81 16.55 -4.90 15.30
C LYS A 81 17.03 -4.98 16.74
N ALA A 82 16.44 -5.83 17.58
CA ALA A 82 16.93 -6.07 18.94
C ALA A 82 18.35 -6.64 18.97
N ARG A 83 18.69 -7.53 18.03
CA ARG A 83 20.01 -8.19 17.95
C ARG A 83 21.05 -7.37 17.21
N HIS A 84 20.68 -6.84 16.05
CA HIS A 84 21.61 -6.26 15.07
C HIS A 84 21.43 -4.76 14.85
N GLY A 85 20.42 -4.14 15.45
CA GLY A 85 20.18 -2.71 15.32
C GLY A 85 21.29 -1.88 15.95
N THR A 86 21.40 -0.63 15.49
CA THR A 86 22.21 0.41 16.13
C THR A 86 21.76 0.64 17.58
N PRO A 87 22.58 1.28 18.45
CA PRO A 87 22.16 1.62 19.81
C PRO A 87 20.80 2.34 19.88
N SER A 88 20.58 3.33 19.00
CA SER A 88 19.32 4.09 18.94
C SER A 88 18.14 3.25 18.48
N GLU A 89 18.33 2.32 17.53
CA GLU A 89 17.27 1.40 17.12
C GLU A 89 16.93 0.40 18.23
N ARG A 90 17.94 -0.16 18.90
CA ARG A 90 17.72 -1.10 20.01
C ARG A 90 16.98 -0.44 21.16
N GLU A 91 17.27 0.82 21.45
CA GLU A 91 16.50 1.62 22.41
C GLU A 91 15.06 1.82 21.94
N LEU A 92 14.87 2.30 20.70
CA LEU A 92 13.55 2.57 20.13
C LEU A 92 12.65 1.34 20.12
N TYR A 93 13.17 0.17 19.73
CA TYR A 93 12.39 -1.06 19.60
C TYR A 93 12.36 -1.90 20.88
N ARG A 94 13.00 -1.46 21.98
CA ARG A 94 13.02 -2.20 23.24
C ARG A 94 11.60 -2.44 23.75
N GLY A 95 11.21 -3.71 23.86
CA GLY A 95 9.87 -4.10 24.35
C GLY A 95 8.71 -3.72 23.41
N MET A 96 8.99 -3.22 22.21
CA MET A 96 7.95 -2.84 21.25
C MET A 96 7.20 -4.09 20.75
N THR A 97 5.88 -4.06 20.82
CA THR A 97 5.01 -5.12 20.26
C THR A 97 4.73 -4.87 18.78
N VAL A 98 4.21 -5.88 18.06
CA VAL A 98 3.76 -5.70 16.67
C VAL A 98 2.69 -4.61 16.57
N THR A 99 1.75 -4.54 17.51
CA THR A 99 0.72 -3.50 17.55
C THR A 99 1.32 -2.11 17.77
N ALA A 100 2.33 -1.99 18.64
CA ALA A 100 3.04 -0.72 18.83
C ALA A 100 3.83 -0.31 17.59
N LEU A 101 4.42 -1.28 16.86
CA LEU A 101 5.05 -1.01 15.57
C LEU A 101 4.02 -0.53 14.53
N VAL A 102 2.86 -1.19 14.41
CA VAL A 102 1.75 -0.72 13.53
C VAL A 102 1.35 0.72 13.86
N HIS A 103 1.16 1.03 15.15
CA HIS A 103 0.85 2.39 15.58
C HIS A 103 1.94 3.39 15.16
N ARG A 104 3.22 3.02 15.32
CA ARG A 104 4.35 3.85 14.88
C ARG A 104 4.35 4.08 13.36
N LEU A 105 4.15 3.04 12.56
CA LEU A 105 4.09 3.15 11.09
C LEU A 105 2.95 4.09 10.64
N LEU A 106 1.81 4.10 11.35
CA LEU A 106 0.68 4.98 11.03
C LEU A 106 0.90 6.44 11.45
N THR A 107 1.62 6.66 12.55
CA THR A 107 1.72 7.98 13.21
C THR A 107 3.02 8.73 12.90
N LYS A 108 4.06 8.03 12.43
CA LYS A 108 5.37 8.62 12.11
C LYS A 108 5.68 8.68 10.62
N ARG A 109 4.74 8.26 9.77
CA ARG A 109 4.84 8.40 8.31
C ARG A 109 4.74 9.86 7.88
N ALA A 110 5.39 10.19 6.77
CA ALA A 110 5.19 11.46 6.09
C ALA A 110 3.75 11.57 5.54
N VAL A 111 3.28 12.80 5.39
CA VAL A 111 2.04 13.14 4.67
C VAL A 111 2.20 12.85 3.17
N SER A 112 3.38 13.12 2.62
CA SER A 112 3.74 12.73 1.26
C SER A 112 5.18 12.23 1.20
N PHE A 113 5.43 11.24 0.35
CA PHE A 113 6.74 10.64 0.11
C PHE A 113 6.77 10.03 -1.30
N TYR A 114 7.51 10.63 -2.24
CA TYR A 114 7.43 10.23 -3.66
C TYR A 114 8.66 10.67 -4.48
N GLY A 115 8.75 10.10 -5.69
CA GLY A 115 9.75 10.46 -6.71
C GLY A 115 11.14 9.88 -6.42
N CYS A 116 12.00 9.81 -7.43
CA CYS A 116 13.37 9.28 -7.29
C CYS A 116 14.26 10.10 -6.33
N GLU A 117 13.96 11.38 -6.11
CA GLU A 117 14.66 12.24 -5.15
C GLU A 117 14.08 12.18 -3.74
N ASP A 118 13.06 11.35 -3.50
CA ASP A 118 12.40 11.20 -2.20
C ASP A 118 11.88 12.54 -1.65
N PHE A 119 11.09 13.25 -2.44
CA PHE A 119 10.40 14.44 -1.97
C PHE A 119 9.41 14.06 -0.87
N PHE A 120 9.40 14.83 0.23
CA PHE A 120 8.52 14.56 1.34
C PHE A 120 7.91 15.80 1.98
N THR A 121 6.78 15.59 2.67
CA THR A 121 6.17 16.53 3.61
C THR A 121 5.85 15.81 4.92
N LEU A 122 6.34 16.30 6.05
CA LEU A 122 6.07 15.76 7.37
C LEU A 122 4.76 16.31 7.95
N LEU A 123 4.30 15.75 9.08
CA LEU A 123 3.02 16.13 9.72
C LEU A 123 3.01 17.57 10.25
N ASP A 124 4.17 18.12 10.58
CA ASP A 124 4.36 19.51 10.99
C ASP A 124 4.40 20.50 9.79
N GLY A 125 4.34 19.99 8.55
CA GLY A 125 4.45 20.78 7.32
C GLY A 125 5.87 20.92 6.78
N THR A 126 6.89 20.40 7.48
CA THR A 126 8.28 20.42 7.00
C THR A 126 8.40 19.67 5.68
N ARG A 127 8.98 20.33 4.67
CA ARG A 127 9.23 19.76 3.34
C ARG A 127 10.71 19.53 3.11
N GLY A 128 11.04 18.50 2.34
CA GLY A 128 12.42 18.22 1.96
C GLY A 128 12.53 17.24 0.81
N ARG A 129 13.78 16.91 0.48
CA ARG A 129 14.18 15.88 -0.49
C ARG A 129 15.32 15.05 0.10
N GLY A 130 15.40 13.80 -0.30
CA GLY A 130 16.34 12.82 0.27
C GLY A 130 15.89 12.35 1.64
N TRP A 131 15.44 11.10 1.73
CA TRP A 131 14.95 10.54 3.00
C TRP A 131 16.07 10.17 3.99
N GLY A 132 17.34 10.21 3.58
CA GLY A 132 18.48 9.94 4.46
C GLY A 132 18.65 11.00 5.57
N GLY A 133 19.17 10.62 6.73
CA GLY A 133 19.73 11.57 7.72
C GLY A 133 18.76 12.23 8.72
N GLY A 134 17.72 11.53 9.19
CA GLY A 134 16.82 12.07 10.22
C GLY A 134 17.05 11.43 11.55
N SER A 135 16.77 12.19 12.60
CA SER A 135 16.70 11.69 13.97
C SER A 135 15.55 10.69 14.11
N LEU A 136 15.89 9.41 14.31
CA LEU A 136 15.02 8.58 15.15
C LEU A 136 14.82 9.33 16.47
N PRO A 137 13.60 9.45 17.02
CA PRO A 137 12.40 8.65 16.72
C PRO A 137 11.34 9.35 15.86
N GLU A 138 11.62 10.49 15.25
CA GLU A 138 10.60 11.42 14.76
C GLU A 138 10.00 11.03 13.39
N ARG A 139 10.75 10.27 12.60
CA ARG A 139 10.33 9.78 11.28
C ARG A 139 10.61 8.29 11.10
N LEU A 140 9.96 7.70 10.10
CA LEU A 140 10.25 6.32 9.69
C LEU A 140 11.61 6.23 9.00
N THR A 141 12.33 5.15 9.23
CA THR A 141 13.50 4.73 8.42
C THR A 141 13.07 4.11 7.10
N TYR A 142 14.00 3.88 6.16
CA TYR A 142 13.69 3.13 4.93
C TYR A 142 13.17 1.71 5.22
N ASP A 143 13.73 1.06 6.23
CA ASP A 143 13.29 -0.24 6.71
C ASP A 143 11.83 -0.20 7.16
N GLU A 144 11.46 0.82 7.93
CA GLU A 144 10.09 1.02 8.39
C GLU A 144 9.14 1.44 7.26
N ILE A 145 9.59 2.24 6.29
CA ILE A 145 8.79 2.58 5.10
C ILE A 145 8.45 1.31 4.32
N LYS A 146 9.42 0.43 4.13
CA LYS A 146 9.24 -0.85 3.44
C LYS A 146 8.21 -1.73 4.15
N LEU A 147 8.26 -1.79 5.49
CA LEU A 147 7.20 -2.45 6.26
C LEU A 147 5.85 -1.75 6.08
N SER A 148 5.80 -0.42 6.17
CA SER A 148 4.56 0.36 6.03
C SER A 148 3.86 0.13 4.68
N ALA A 149 4.59 -0.22 3.62
CA ALA A 149 4.03 -0.56 2.32
C ALA A 149 3.20 -1.87 2.33
N LEU A 150 3.31 -2.68 3.38
CA LEU A 150 2.48 -3.87 3.63
C LEU A 150 1.26 -3.56 4.50
N LEU A 151 1.21 -2.39 5.14
CA LEU A 151 0.13 -1.98 6.03
C LEU A 151 -0.93 -1.21 5.25
N SER A 152 -2.11 -1.81 5.15
CA SER A 152 -3.26 -1.21 4.48
C SER A 152 -4.15 -0.47 5.46
N VAL A 153 -4.95 0.47 4.97
CA VAL A 153 -6.06 1.07 5.74
C VAL A 153 -7.31 0.99 4.88
N SER A 154 -8.39 0.45 5.44
CA SER A 154 -9.66 0.27 4.76
C SER A 154 -10.76 1.04 5.47
N SER A 155 -11.60 1.75 4.71
CA SER A 155 -12.71 2.54 5.24
C SER A 155 -13.85 2.63 4.24
N TYR A 156 -15.09 2.67 4.72
CA TYR A 156 -16.18 3.23 3.90
C TYR A 156 -15.90 4.70 3.61
N SER A 157 -16.31 5.17 2.43
CA SER A 157 -16.06 6.51 1.93
C SER A 157 -17.19 6.96 1.01
N VAL A 158 -17.48 8.26 1.07
CA VAL A 158 -18.37 8.92 0.12
C VAL A 158 -17.63 9.13 -1.20
N PHE A 159 -18.30 8.86 -2.30
CA PHE A 159 -17.78 9.10 -3.64
C PHE A 159 -18.45 10.33 -4.22
N ILE A 160 -17.64 11.27 -4.69
CA ILE A 160 -18.12 12.53 -5.25
C ILE A 160 -18.03 12.57 -6.77
N ASN A 161 -17.34 11.64 -7.42
CA ASN A 161 -17.09 11.65 -8.86
C ASN A 161 -16.89 10.23 -9.42
N ASN A 162 -16.73 10.12 -10.75
CA ASN A 162 -16.58 8.86 -11.48
C ASN A 162 -15.15 8.28 -11.47
N ARG A 163 -14.23 8.87 -10.69
CA ARG A 163 -12.84 8.43 -10.51
C ARG A 163 -11.94 8.54 -11.74
N SER A 164 -12.30 9.34 -12.75
CA SER A 164 -11.38 9.67 -13.85
C SER A 164 -10.07 10.25 -13.30
N ARG A 165 -8.93 9.79 -13.82
CA ARG A 165 -7.58 10.18 -13.35
C ARG A 165 -7.37 11.70 -13.37
N GLU A 166 -7.97 12.38 -14.34
CA GLU A 166 -7.84 13.83 -14.53
C GLU A 166 -8.96 14.64 -13.86
N ASN A 167 -9.87 14.00 -13.10
CA ASN A 167 -11.00 14.71 -12.48
C ASN A 167 -10.56 15.77 -11.45
N ARG A 168 -9.43 15.57 -10.77
CA ARG A 168 -8.85 16.53 -9.81
C ARG A 168 -9.78 16.92 -8.65
N GLY A 169 -10.68 16.01 -8.25
CA GLY A 169 -11.56 16.22 -7.11
C GLY A 169 -12.79 17.07 -7.40
N VAL A 170 -13.14 17.25 -8.67
CA VAL A 170 -14.36 17.93 -9.10
C VAL A 170 -15.56 17.01 -8.88
N PRO A 171 -16.57 17.41 -8.08
CA PRO A 171 -17.79 16.62 -7.90
C PRO A 171 -18.57 16.42 -9.19
N ALA A 172 -19.26 15.29 -9.31
CA ALA A 172 -20.21 15.01 -10.37
C ALA A 172 -21.38 16.02 -10.35
N PRO A 173 -22.00 16.29 -11.50
CA PRO A 173 -23.10 17.24 -11.59
C PRO A 173 -24.33 16.81 -10.80
N SER A 174 -24.54 15.50 -10.63
CA SER A 174 -25.63 14.93 -9.83
C SER A 174 -25.17 13.68 -9.08
N ARG A 175 -25.93 13.28 -8.04
CA ARG A 175 -25.60 12.11 -7.22
C ARG A 175 -25.91 10.80 -7.92
N GLU A 176 -26.83 10.81 -8.87
CA GLU A 176 -27.25 9.65 -9.66
C GLU A 176 -26.22 9.30 -10.74
N ALA A 177 -25.38 10.27 -11.13
CA ALA A 177 -24.32 10.07 -12.11
C ALA A 177 -23.15 9.22 -11.60
N VAL A 178 -23.07 8.98 -10.29
CA VAL A 178 -21.97 8.24 -9.65
C VAL A 178 -22.48 7.31 -8.57
N GLN A 179 -21.73 6.23 -8.33
CA GLN A 179 -21.92 5.46 -7.11
C GLN A 179 -21.74 6.41 -5.91
N SER A 180 -22.68 6.42 -4.95
CA SER A 180 -22.68 7.42 -3.87
C SER A 180 -21.63 7.17 -2.79
N HIS A 181 -21.31 5.90 -2.55
CA HIS A 181 -20.32 5.47 -1.56
C HIS A 181 -19.84 4.04 -1.83
N GLY A 182 -18.74 3.68 -1.18
CA GLY A 182 -18.17 2.34 -1.20
C GLY A 182 -17.03 2.23 -0.21
N VAL A 183 -16.21 1.19 -0.35
CA VAL A 183 -14.99 1.01 0.45
C VAL A 183 -13.79 1.51 -0.35
N VAL A 184 -12.91 2.27 0.29
CA VAL A 184 -11.57 2.59 -0.21
C VAL A 184 -10.56 1.89 0.67
N ILE A 185 -9.66 1.14 0.04
CA ILE A 185 -8.53 0.51 0.70
C ILE A 185 -7.23 1.08 0.12
N GLY A 186 -6.35 1.57 1.00
CA GLY A 186 -5.00 1.97 0.63
C GLY A 186 -4.10 0.76 0.49
N LEU A 187 -3.72 0.42 -0.75
CA LEU A 187 -2.79 -0.65 -1.07
C LEU A 187 -1.57 -0.09 -1.78
N ILE A 188 -0.39 -0.57 -1.40
CA ILE A 188 0.89 -0.12 -1.94
C ILE A 188 1.51 -1.28 -2.73
N GLY A 189 1.86 -0.99 -3.99
CA GLY A 189 2.61 -1.91 -4.84
C GLY A 189 4.12 -1.72 -4.66
N PRO A 190 4.96 -2.61 -5.22
CA PRO A 190 6.42 -2.50 -5.13
C PRO A 190 6.91 -1.16 -5.70
N ARG A 191 7.73 -0.42 -4.94
CA ARG A 191 8.38 0.80 -5.42
C ARG A 191 9.79 0.48 -5.89
N LEU A 192 10.02 0.43 -7.21
CA LEU A 192 11.33 0.17 -7.81
C LEU A 192 11.98 1.42 -8.41
N GLU A 193 11.44 2.60 -8.12
CA GLU A 193 11.97 3.91 -8.59
C GLU A 193 13.29 4.31 -7.90
N LYS A 194 13.63 3.67 -6.77
CA LYS A 194 14.81 4.01 -5.96
C LYS A 194 15.71 2.81 -5.76
N GLU A 195 16.94 2.90 -6.25
CA GLU A 195 17.91 1.81 -6.16
C GLU A 195 18.38 1.55 -4.73
N GLY A 196 18.58 0.27 -4.39
CA GLY A 196 19.24 -0.16 -3.15
C GLY A 196 18.40 -0.11 -1.88
N VAL A 197 17.13 0.29 -1.95
CA VAL A 197 16.24 0.43 -0.78
C VAL A 197 14.82 -0.08 -1.06
N MET A 198 14.05 -0.34 0.00
CA MET A 198 12.67 -0.83 -0.10
C MET A 198 12.59 -2.13 -0.91
N GLU A 199 11.57 -2.34 -1.74
CA GLU A 199 11.41 -3.57 -2.52
C GLU A 199 12.55 -3.82 -3.54
N TRP A 200 13.34 -2.80 -3.91
CA TRP A 200 14.49 -3.00 -4.81
C TRP A 200 15.46 -4.06 -4.27
N GLU A 201 15.67 -4.10 -2.95
CA GLU A 201 16.64 -4.98 -2.31
C GLU A 201 16.37 -6.48 -2.56
N GLU A 202 15.12 -6.87 -2.78
CA GLU A 202 14.71 -8.26 -2.99
C GLU A 202 14.25 -8.54 -4.42
N VAL A 203 13.61 -7.56 -5.04
CA VAL A 203 12.95 -7.71 -6.35
C VAL A 203 13.94 -7.50 -7.48
N VAL A 204 14.96 -6.65 -7.29
CA VAL A 204 15.95 -6.35 -8.33
C VAL A 204 17.27 -7.01 -7.98
N VAL A 205 17.84 -7.69 -8.97
CA VAL A 205 19.16 -8.31 -8.89
C VAL A 205 20.13 -7.43 -9.69
N SER A 206 21.07 -6.80 -8.99
CA SER A 206 22.10 -5.95 -9.60
C SER A 206 23.50 -6.37 -9.18
N LYS A 207 24.50 -6.03 -10.01
CA LYS A 207 25.90 -6.41 -9.82
C LYS A 207 26.47 -5.93 -8.48
N ASP A 208 26.17 -4.69 -8.09
CA ASP A 208 26.75 -4.08 -6.89
C ASP A 208 25.99 -4.43 -5.61
N GLN A 209 24.70 -4.77 -5.73
CA GLN A 209 23.86 -5.14 -4.59
C GLN A 209 23.98 -6.62 -4.25
N ASN A 210 23.78 -7.50 -5.23
CA ASN A 210 23.55 -8.93 -5.03
C ASN A 210 24.86 -9.70 -4.92
N VAL A 211 25.65 -9.37 -3.89
CA VAL A 211 26.96 -9.95 -3.59
C VAL A 211 27.00 -10.52 -2.18
N ARG A 212 27.86 -11.52 -1.94
CA ARG A 212 27.99 -12.18 -0.62
C ARG A 212 28.31 -11.20 0.51
N ALA A 213 29.16 -10.20 0.23
CA ALA A 213 29.51 -9.17 1.21
C ALA A 213 28.31 -8.34 1.71
N ARG A 214 27.19 -8.31 0.95
CA ARG A 214 25.94 -7.64 1.32
C ARG A 214 24.85 -8.61 1.82
N GLY A 215 25.24 -9.85 2.14
CA GLY A 215 24.36 -10.87 2.71
C GLY A 215 23.50 -11.63 1.70
N TYR A 216 23.78 -11.52 0.40
CA TYR A 216 23.09 -12.29 -0.64
C TYR A 216 23.73 -13.67 -0.86
N GLY A 217 22.94 -14.61 -1.39
CA GLY A 217 23.32 -16.00 -1.60
C GLY A 217 23.04 -16.89 -0.39
N GLU A 218 23.51 -18.13 -0.48
CA GLU A 218 23.31 -19.12 0.58
C GLU A 218 24.01 -18.68 1.88
N PRO A 219 23.37 -18.88 3.05
CA PRO A 219 24.01 -18.61 4.33
C PRO A 219 25.27 -19.48 4.50
N SER A 220 26.35 -18.88 4.98
CA SER A 220 27.57 -19.60 5.37
C SER A 220 27.90 -19.30 6.82
N GLY A 221 27.64 -20.25 7.71
CA GLY A 221 27.89 -20.10 9.15
C GLY A 221 26.87 -19.17 9.85
N GLU A 222 27.30 -18.50 10.92
CA GLU A 222 26.44 -17.57 11.66
C GLU A 222 26.04 -16.35 10.79
N PRO A 223 24.75 -16.00 10.70
CA PRO A 223 24.32 -14.91 9.83
C PRO A 223 24.85 -13.55 10.32
N THR A 224 25.56 -12.83 9.45
CA THR A 224 25.83 -11.41 9.65
C THR A 224 24.52 -10.61 9.72
N ALA A 225 24.56 -9.37 10.22
CA ALA A 225 23.38 -8.50 10.22
C ALA A 225 22.75 -8.37 8.82
N ALA A 226 23.57 -8.17 7.78
CA ALA A 226 23.09 -8.10 6.41
C ALA A 226 22.45 -9.42 5.96
N ALA A 227 23.09 -10.57 6.21
CA ALA A 227 22.55 -11.87 5.84
C ALA A 227 21.24 -12.19 6.59
N SER A 228 21.16 -11.89 7.88
CA SER A 228 19.94 -12.03 8.69
C SER A 228 18.80 -11.19 8.12
N TRP A 229 19.09 -9.96 7.70
CA TRP A 229 18.10 -9.08 7.07
C TRP A 229 17.60 -9.66 5.74
N ARG A 230 18.50 -10.09 4.85
CA ARG A 230 18.13 -10.72 3.56
C ARG A 230 17.33 -12.00 3.75
N GLN A 231 17.70 -12.82 4.73
CA GLN A 231 17.02 -14.08 5.01
C GLN A 231 15.57 -13.86 5.45
N MET A 232 15.32 -12.91 6.35
CA MET A 232 13.98 -12.58 6.80
C MET A 232 13.03 -12.20 5.65
N TRP A 233 13.52 -11.44 4.67
CA TRP A 233 12.75 -11.07 3.48
C TRP A 233 12.63 -12.22 2.47
N ALA A 234 13.68 -13.04 2.31
CA ALA A 234 13.63 -14.25 1.49
C ALA A 234 12.52 -15.20 2.00
N GLU A 235 12.44 -15.41 3.31
CA GLU A 235 11.40 -16.23 3.95
C GLU A 235 9.99 -15.72 3.68
N LEU A 236 9.76 -14.39 3.78
CA LEU A 236 8.48 -13.77 3.42
C LEU A 236 8.08 -14.09 1.99
N TYR A 237 9.04 -14.13 1.07
CA TYR A 237 8.82 -14.38 -0.36
C TYR A 237 8.93 -15.86 -0.75
N GLY A 238 9.05 -16.77 0.22
CA GLY A 238 9.18 -18.20 -0.03
C GLY A 238 10.44 -18.59 -0.80
N LEU A 239 11.50 -17.80 -0.65
CA LEU A 239 12.81 -18.05 -1.25
C LEU A 239 13.74 -18.67 -0.21
N PRO A 240 14.62 -19.62 -0.60
CA PRO A 240 15.65 -20.14 0.30
C PRO A 240 16.64 -19.03 0.71
N CYS A 241 17.02 -18.19 -0.25
CA CYS A 241 17.84 -17.00 -0.05
C CYS A 241 17.60 -16.02 -1.23
N LEU A 242 17.98 -14.76 -1.07
CA LEU A 242 18.05 -13.83 -2.20
C LEU A 242 19.29 -14.13 -3.04
N PRO A 243 19.20 -14.12 -4.38
CA PRO A 243 20.25 -14.68 -5.24
C PRO A 243 21.47 -13.75 -5.37
N LEU A 244 22.61 -14.36 -5.72
CA LEU A 244 23.81 -13.64 -6.18
C LEU A 244 23.68 -13.25 -7.65
N TYR A 245 24.16 -12.06 -8.00
CA TYR A 245 24.13 -11.56 -9.38
C TYR A 245 24.83 -12.51 -10.36
N ASP A 246 26.06 -12.94 -10.05
CA ASP A 246 26.82 -13.81 -10.96
C ASP A 246 26.16 -15.16 -11.20
N ARG A 247 25.41 -15.68 -10.21
CA ARG A 247 24.61 -16.91 -10.39
C ARG A 247 23.48 -16.66 -11.38
N VAL A 248 22.70 -15.59 -11.18
CA VAL A 248 21.59 -15.24 -12.09
C VAL A 248 22.11 -14.98 -13.51
N ARG A 249 23.19 -14.21 -13.66
CA ARG A 249 23.81 -13.92 -14.96
C ARG A 249 24.30 -15.18 -15.68
N SER A 250 24.91 -16.13 -14.95
CA SER A 250 25.48 -17.34 -15.54
C SER A 250 24.44 -18.44 -15.82
N SER A 251 23.27 -18.37 -15.18
CA SER A 251 22.18 -19.34 -15.32
C SER A 251 20.85 -18.62 -15.55
N ALA A 252 20.86 -17.70 -16.53
CA ALA A 252 19.72 -16.86 -16.84
C ALA A 252 18.52 -17.73 -17.28
N ASP A 253 17.50 -17.76 -16.42
CA ASP A 253 16.21 -18.36 -16.69
C ASP A 253 15.19 -17.22 -16.81
N PRO A 254 14.78 -16.82 -18.03
CA PRO A 254 13.81 -15.74 -18.24
C PRO A 254 12.46 -15.96 -17.54
N GLY A 255 12.11 -17.21 -17.24
CA GLY A 255 10.91 -17.58 -16.48
C GLY A 255 11.01 -17.26 -14.99
N LYS A 256 12.22 -17.14 -14.44
CA LYS A 256 12.49 -16.77 -13.03
C LYS A 256 13.00 -15.34 -12.88
N TYR A 257 13.84 -14.90 -13.82
CA TYR A 257 14.54 -13.64 -13.80
C TYR A 257 14.35 -12.93 -15.14
N LEU A 258 13.53 -11.88 -15.15
CA LEU A 258 13.28 -11.10 -16.35
C LEU A 258 14.42 -10.08 -16.52
N PRO A 259 15.19 -10.11 -17.63
CA PRO A 259 16.25 -9.14 -17.87
C PRO A 259 15.67 -7.74 -18.15
N ILE A 260 16.28 -6.71 -17.55
CA ILE A 260 15.95 -5.29 -17.74
C ILE A 260 17.27 -4.52 -17.86
N GLY A 261 17.81 -4.40 -19.08
CA GLY A 261 19.17 -3.88 -19.29
C GLY A 261 20.20 -4.77 -18.58
N ASP A 262 21.04 -4.17 -17.73
CA ASP A 262 22.05 -4.87 -16.91
C ASP A 262 21.50 -5.44 -15.59
N LEU A 263 20.20 -5.26 -15.34
CA LEU A 263 19.50 -5.71 -14.15
C LEU A 263 18.66 -6.96 -14.46
N TYR A 264 18.25 -7.66 -13.40
CA TYR A 264 17.25 -8.71 -13.51
C TYR A 264 16.14 -8.51 -12.48
N LEU A 265 14.89 -8.61 -12.92
CA LEU A 265 13.73 -8.64 -12.04
C LEU A 265 13.47 -10.08 -11.57
N ASN A 266 13.58 -10.32 -10.28
CA ASN A 266 13.21 -11.59 -9.66
C ASN A 266 11.68 -11.76 -9.65
N ARG A 267 11.16 -12.55 -10.58
CA ARG A 267 9.71 -12.75 -10.77
C ARG A 267 9.05 -13.36 -9.54
N GLN A 268 9.74 -14.24 -8.81
CA GLN A 268 9.20 -14.85 -7.60
C GLN A 268 9.04 -13.82 -6.48
N ALA A 269 10.11 -13.04 -6.18
CA ALA A 269 10.05 -12.00 -5.15
C ALA A 269 8.99 -10.93 -5.50
N TYR A 270 8.95 -10.49 -6.76
CA TYR A 270 7.94 -9.54 -7.24
C TYR A 270 6.53 -10.08 -7.09
N SER A 271 6.29 -11.33 -7.51
CA SER A 271 4.99 -11.99 -7.36
C SER A 271 4.58 -12.13 -5.90
N ALA A 272 5.49 -12.57 -5.02
CA ALA A 272 5.18 -12.77 -3.61
C ALA A 272 4.84 -11.44 -2.92
N ARG A 273 5.55 -10.37 -3.25
CA ARG A 273 5.25 -9.03 -2.74
C ARG A 273 3.88 -8.52 -3.19
N LEU A 274 3.52 -8.75 -4.45
CA LEU A 274 2.21 -8.39 -5.00
C LEU A 274 1.07 -9.23 -4.42
N ALA A 275 1.30 -10.54 -4.24
CA ALA A 275 0.33 -11.48 -3.69
C ALA A 275 -0.19 -11.02 -2.32
N ILE A 276 0.69 -10.50 -1.46
CA ILE A 276 0.29 -9.93 -0.16
C ILE A 276 -0.79 -8.84 -0.33
N SER A 277 -0.60 -7.90 -1.26
CA SER A 277 -1.56 -6.82 -1.51
C SER A 277 -2.85 -7.34 -2.17
N PHE A 278 -2.75 -8.30 -3.08
CA PHE A 278 -3.93 -8.86 -3.78
C PHE A 278 -4.80 -9.69 -2.86
N GLU A 279 -4.20 -10.52 -2.02
CA GLU A 279 -4.92 -11.34 -1.05
C GLU A 279 -5.60 -10.47 0.01
N THR A 280 -4.91 -9.42 0.47
CA THR A 280 -5.49 -8.41 1.36
C THR A 280 -6.71 -7.75 0.72
N LEU A 281 -6.62 -7.34 -0.56
CA LEU A 281 -7.74 -6.75 -1.29
C LEU A 281 -8.94 -7.70 -1.38
N LEU A 282 -8.71 -8.93 -1.84
CA LEU A 282 -9.76 -9.91 -2.10
C LEU A 282 -10.46 -10.32 -0.80
N LEU A 283 -9.71 -10.58 0.26
CA LEU A 283 -10.26 -11.00 1.55
C LEU A 283 -11.02 -9.85 2.24
N GLU A 284 -10.51 -8.62 2.18
CA GLU A 284 -11.20 -7.45 2.72
C GLU A 284 -12.50 -7.16 1.96
N ALA A 285 -12.47 -7.18 0.62
CA ALA A 285 -13.65 -6.96 -0.21
C ALA A 285 -14.72 -8.02 0.08
N HIS A 286 -14.32 -9.29 0.17
CA HIS A 286 -15.20 -10.39 0.56
C HIS A 286 -15.80 -10.16 1.94
N SER A 287 -14.98 -9.87 2.95
CA SER A 287 -15.43 -9.66 4.34
C SER A 287 -16.42 -8.50 4.46
N ARG A 288 -16.11 -7.34 3.85
CA ARG A 288 -16.98 -6.16 3.85
C ARG A 288 -18.32 -6.45 3.16
N ALA A 289 -18.30 -7.11 2.01
CA ALA A 289 -19.52 -7.42 1.26
C ALA A 289 -20.42 -8.41 2.01
N THR A 290 -19.84 -9.50 2.54
CA THR A 290 -20.56 -10.50 3.32
C THR A 290 -21.20 -9.88 4.56
N ARG A 291 -20.47 -9.03 5.31
CA ARG A 291 -21.00 -8.32 6.48
C ARG A 291 -22.13 -7.35 6.14
N ALA A 292 -22.11 -6.78 4.94
CA ALA A 292 -23.15 -5.90 4.43
C ALA A 292 -24.30 -6.65 3.74
N GLY A 293 -24.28 -7.99 3.69
CA GLY A 293 -25.31 -8.78 3.04
C GLY A 293 -25.40 -8.56 1.52
N THR A 294 -24.29 -8.19 0.88
CA THR A 294 -24.23 -7.86 -0.55
C THR A 294 -23.02 -8.53 -1.22
N ARG A 295 -22.80 -8.27 -2.51
CA ARG A 295 -21.62 -8.70 -3.25
C ARG A 295 -20.77 -7.51 -3.68
N ALA A 296 -19.45 -7.65 -3.59
CA ALA A 296 -18.51 -6.61 -3.97
C ALA A 296 -18.31 -6.56 -5.49
N TYR A 297 -18.42 -5.35 -6.02
CA TYR A 297 -17.73 -4.93 -7.24
C TYR A 297 -16.37 -4.34 -6.83
N VAL A 298 -15.27 -4.96 -7.25
CA VAL A 298 -13.91 -4.54 -6.89
C VAL A 298 -13.24 -3.90 -8.09
N HIS A 299 -12.90 -2.62 -7.94
CA HIS A 299 -12.14 -1.88 -8.94
C HIS A 299 -10.64 -2.01 -8.63
N VAL A 300 -9.89 -2.61 -9.56
CA VAL A 300 -8.47 -2.94 -9.42
C VAL A 300 -7.66 -2.03 -10.32
N VAL A 301 -6.63 -1.40 -9.77
CA VAL A 301 -5.67 -0.57 -10.50
C VAL A 301 -4.26 -1.16 -10.39
N GLY A 302 -3.39 -0.83 -11.35
CA GLY A 302 -2.00 -1.30 -11.41
C GLY A 302 -1.09 -0.71 -10.33
N ILE A 303 -1.24 -1.14 -9.07
CA ILE A 303 -0.35 -0.73 -7.98
C ILE A 303 1.11 -1.09 -8.30
N GLY A 304 2.01 -0.11 -8.23
CA GLY A 304 3.43 -0.31 -8.58
C GLY A 304 3.72 -0.48 -10.07
N LEU A 305 2.73 -0.31 -10.97
CA LEU A 305 2.92 -0.38 -12.44
C LEU A 305 3.06 1.00 -13.11
N GLY A 306 2.86 2.10 -12.35
CA GLY A 306 3.08 3.46 -12.84
C GLY A 306 4.56 3.86 -12.80
N VAL A 307 4.84 5.06 -12.30
CA VAL A 307 6.21 5.62 -12.15
C VAL A 307 7.15 4.77 -11.27
N TRP A 308 6.64 3.71 -10.65
CA TRP A 308 7.40 2.79 -9.81
C TRP A 308 7.87 1.51 -10.53
N ALA A 309 7.43 1.29 -11.77
CA ALA A 309 7.87 0.17 -12.57
C ALA A 309 9.19 0.45 -13.28
N LEU A 310 9.99 -0.60 -13.48
CA LEU A 310 11.20 -0.62 -14.30
C LEU A 310 10.91 -0.95 -15.77
N SER A 311 9.86 -1.73 -16.03
CA SER A 311 9.54 -2.21 -17.37
C SER A 311 8.05 -2.53 -17.54
N PRO A 312 7.45 -2.25 -18.72
CA PRO A 312 6.11 -2.71 -19.07
C PRO A 312 5.90 -4.23 -18.91
N ALA A 313 6.99 -5.01 -18.99
CA ALA A 313 6.96 -6.46 -18.80
C ALA A 313 6.60 -6.90 -17.36
N GLN A 314 6.47 -5.96 -16.41
CA GLN A 314 5.90 -6.22 -15.09
C GLN A 314 4.37 -6.42 -15.11
N GLU A 315 3.64 -5.82 -16.06
CA GLU A 315 2.18 -5.95 -16.14
C GLU A 315 1.73 -7.42 -16.32
N PRO A 316 2.33 -8.22 -17.23
CA PRO A 316 2.04 -9.64 -17.31
C PRO A 316 2.28 -10.38 -15.99
N VAL A 317 3.40 -10.13 -15.30
CA VAL A 317 3.70 -10.78 -14.01
C VAL A 317 2.68 -10.40 -12.93
N PHE A 318 2.22 -9.14 -12.94
CA PHE A 318 1.16 -8.66 -12.07
C PHE A 318 -0.13 -9.46 -12.30
N LEU A 319 -0.59 -9.57 -13.54
CA LEU A 319 -1.84 -10.26 -13.88
C LEU A 319 -1.76 -11.77 -13.64
N GLU A 320 -0.62 -12.40 -13.95
CA GLU A 320 -0.33 -13.79 -13.59
C GLU A 320 -0.38 -14.02 -12.07
N THR A 321 0.14 -13.08 -11.29
CA THR A 321 0.11 -13.16 -9.83
C THR A 321 -1.31 -13.00 -9.30
N PHE A 322 -2.06 -12.03 -9.83
CA PHE A 322 -3.45 -11.82 -9.44
C PHE A 322 -4.31 -13.05 -9.76
N ALA A 323 -4.17 -13.60 -10.96
CA ALA A 323 -4.85 -14.82 -11.39
C ALA A 323 -4.57 -16.01 -10.45
N ARG A 324 -3.30 -16.17 -10.01
CA ARG A 324 -2.93 -17.21 -9.03
C ARG A 324 -3.56 -16.99 -7.66
N CYS A 325 -3.53 -15.77 -7.14
CA CYS A 325 -4.19 -15.44 -5.87
C CYS A 325 -5.70 -15.69 -5.95
N LEU A 326 -6.33 -15.27 -7.05
CA LEU A 326 -7.75 -15.44 -7.30
C LEU A 326 -8.11 -16.93 -7.39
N ALA A 327 -7.38 -17.73 -8.17
CA ALA A 327 -7.63 -19.17 -8.28
C ALA A 327 -7.50 -19.89 -6.93
N ARG A 328 -6.51 -19.51 -6.11
CA ARG A 328 -6.30 -20.10 -4.78
C ARG A 328 -7.42 -19.75 -3.79
N LEU A 329 -7.98 -18.54 -3.90
CA LEU A 329 -8.99 -18.04 -2.97
C LEU A 329 -10.43 -18.18 -3.47
N ALA A 330 -10.66 -18.48 -4.75
CA ALA A 330 -11.97 -18.41 -5.43
C ALA A 330 -13.10 -19.05 -4.61
N GLY A 331 -12.92 -20.29 -4.17
CA GLY A 331 -13.94 -21.01 -3.38
C GLY A 331 -14.31 -20.38 -2.04
N ARG A 332 -13.52 -19.42 -1.54
CA ARG A 332 -13.80 -18.63 -0.32
C ARG A 332 -14.39 -17.24 -0.63
N LEU A 333 -14.27 -16.76 -1.86
CA LEU A 333 -14.61 -15.38 -2.25
C LEU A 333 -16.07 -15.24 -2.68
N THR A 334 -17.02 -15.83 -1.96
CA THR A 334 -18.46 -15.84 -2.32
C THR A 334 -19.08 -14.44 -2.32
N GLY A 335 -18.62 -13.57 -1.42
CA GLY A 335 -18.97 -12.15 -1.34
C GLY A 335 -18.44 -11.26 -2.47
N ILE A 336 -17.70 -11.77 -3.47
CA ILE A 336 -17.27 -10.97 -4.63
C ILE A 336 -18.10 -11.35 -5.85
N SER A 337 -18.61 -10.37 -6.60
CA SER A 337 -19.31 -10.60 -7.87
C SER A 337 -18.51 -10.21 -9.09
N ASP A 338 -17.77 -9.11 -9.02
CA ASP A 338 -17.11 -8.53 -10.17
C ASP A 338 -15.72 -8.01 -9.78
N LEU A 339 -14.76 -8.27 -10.65
CA LEU A 339 -13.43 -7.67 -10.64
C LEU A 339 -13.26 -6.84 -11.92
N ASP A 340 -12.94 -5.57 -11.76
CA ASP A 340 -12.76 -4.62 -12.86
C ASP A 340 -11.34 -4.09 -12.86
N PHE A 341 -10.54 -4.59 -13.80
CA PHE A 341 -9.15 -4.21 -14.01
C PHE A 341 -9.10 -2.95 -14.87
N ALA A 342 -8.91 -1.81 -14.21
CA ALA A 342 -8.89 -0.52 -14.87
C ALA A 342 -7.48 -0.09 -15.26
N TRP A 343 -7.36 0.47 -16.46
CA TRP A 343 -6.13 1.05 -17.02
C TRP A 343 -5.02 0.05 -17.34
N PHE A 344 -5.36 -1.23 -17.50
CA PHE A 344 -4.42 -2.25 -17.95
C PHE A 344 -4.33 -2.27 -19.48
N THR A 345 -3.15 -2.64 -19.99
CA THR A 345 -2.94 -2.85 -21.43
C THR A 345 -3.62 -4.14 -21.87
N ALA A 346 -3.45 -5.21 -21.08
CA ALA A 346 -4.14 -6.48 -21.26
C ALA A 346 -5.67 -6.34 -21.17
N GLN A 347 -6.38 -7.28 -21.76
CA GLN A 347 -7.85 -7.33 -21.79
C GLN A 347 -8.41 -8.63 -21.18
N ALA A 348 -7.54 -9.47 -20.61
CA ALA A 348 -7.92 -10.72 -19.96
C ALA A 348 -6.87 -11.11 -18.90
N LEU A 349 -7.30 -11.91 -17.91
CA LEU A 349 -6.39 -12.59 -17.00
C LEU A 349 -5.88 -13.90 -17.61
N PRO A 350 -4.62 -14.29 -17.35
CA PRO A 350 -4.10 -15.59 -17.76
C PRO A 350 -4.75 -16.71 -16.93
N ARG A 351 -5.40 -17.68 -17.61
CA ARG A 351 -6.23 -18.81 -17.10
C ARG A 351 -7.68 -18.44 -16.74
N ALA A 352 -8.59 -19.33 -17.13
CA ALA A 352 -10.05 -19.17 -16.99
C ALA A 352 -10.68 -20.31 -16.16
N ALA A 353 -11.32 -19.91 -15.06
CA ALA A 353 -12.62 -20.36 -14.54
C ALA A 353 -12.73 -19.83 -13.11
N TYR A 354 -13.08 -18.55 -12.93
CA TYR A 354 -13.26 -17.94 -11.60
C TYR A 354 -14.69 -18.14 -11.09
N GLU A 355 -15.27 -19.31 -11.39
CA GLU A 355 -16.64 -19.77 -11.11
C GLU A 355 -17.71 -18.66 -11.19
N HIS A 356 -17.94 -17.97 -10.07
CA HIS A 356 -19.00 -16.99 -9.83
C HIS A 356 -18.55 -15.52 -9.92
N ILE A 357 -17.28 -15.25 -10.23
CA ILE A 357 -16.69 -13.91 -10.30
C ILE A 357 -16.49 -13.49 -11.75
N ARG A 358 -17.17 -12.41 -12.14
CA ARG A 358 -17.02 -11.81 -13.47
C ARG A 358 -15.78 -10.93 -13.51
N VAL A 359 -14.93 -11.14 -14.51
CA VAL A 359 -13.72 -10.34 -14.72
C VAL A 359 -13.94 -9.42 -15.92
N ARG A 360 -13.62 -8.14 -15.75
CA ARG A 360 -13.72 -7.11 -16.78
C ARG A 360 -12.46 -6.28 -16.82
N PHE A 361 -12.22 -5.66 -17.96
CA PHE A 361 -11.16 -4.68 -18.15
C PHE A 361 -11.80 -3.38 -18.60
N SER A 362 -11.39 -2.27 -17.98
CA SER A 362 -11.89 -0.93 -18.28
C SER A 362 -10.74 0.03 -18.56
N ARG A 363 -11.05 1.09 -19.29
CA ARG A 363 -10.12 2.20 -19.56
C ARG A 363 -10.53 3.40 -18.74
#